data_AF-A0A9D7N1C5-F1
#
_entry.id   AF-A0A9D7N1C5-F1
#
_cell.length_a   1.000
_cell.length_b   1.000
_cell.length_c   1.000
_cell.angle_alpha   90.00
_cell.angle_beta   90.00
_cell.angle_gamma   90.00
#
_symmetry.space_group_name_H-M   'P 1'
#
loop_
_entity.id
_entity.type
_entity.pdbx_description
1 polymer ?
#
loop_
_entity_poly.entity_id
_entity_poly.type
_entity_poly.pdbx_seq_one_letter_code
_entity_poly.pdbx_strand_id
1 'polypeptide(L)' 'MENAIILRGVRLDADAVFCEQDLADALGVRCSTLRRARRSGEIRYIQRGRSILYRGDAVRAWLESPICTSTPVSEGGAR' A
#
# COMPACT_ATOMS: atom_id res chain seq x y z
N MET A 1 4.13 -19.35 14.27
CA MET A 1 3.24 -18.28 13.73
C MET A 1 4.06 -17.50 12.72
N GLU A 2 4.09 -17.94 11.48
CA GLU A 2 4.83 -17.28 10.40
C GLU A 2 3.83 -16.56 9.51
N ASN A 3 3.59 -15.29 9.82
CA ASN A 3 2.59 -14.48 9.13
C ASN A 3 3.25 -13.50 8.14
N ALA A 4 4.10 -14.02 7.26
CA ALA A 4 4.76 -13.24 6.22
C ALA A 4 4.07 -13.49 4.86
N ILE A 5 3.73 -12.42 4.14
CA ILE A 5 3.22 -12.53 2.77
C ILE A 5 4.43 -12.35 1.82
N ILE A 6 4.58 -13.29 0.89
CA ILE A 6 5.58 -13.19 -0.18
C ILE A 6 4.93 -12.46 -1.35
N LEU A 7 5.39 -11.25 -1.66
CA LEU A 7 4.97 -10.51 -2.85
C LEU A 7 6.18 -10.35 -3.76
N ARG A 8 6.10 -10.95 -4.95
CA ARG A 8 7.19 -10.97 -5.95
C ARG A 8 8.56 -11.38 -5.39
N GLY A 9 8.58 -12.26 -4.39
CA GLY A 9 9.81 -12.78 -3.77
C GLY A 9 10.30 -11.96 -2.58
N VAL A 10 9.65 -10.84 -2.24
CA VAL A 10 9.98 -10.07 -1.03
C VAL A 10 9.09 -10.51 0.13
N ARG A 11 9.73 -10.82 1.26
CA ARG A 11 9.07 -11.20 2.50
C ARG A 11 8.66 -9.94 3.26
N LEU A 12 7.38 -9.61 3.24
CA LEU A 12 6.85 -8.54 4.08
C LEU A 12 6.65 -9.06 5.50
N ASP A 13 7.53 -8.62 6.42
CA ASP A 13 7.36 -8.87 7.84
C ASP A 13 6.44 -7.82 8.46
N ALA A 14 5.48 -8.26 9.27
CA ALA A 14 4.45 -7.39 9.83
C ALA A 14 5.02 -6.33 10.80
N ASP A 15 6.12 -6.64 11.49
CA ASP A 15 6.73 -5.71 12.45
C ASP A 15 7.78 -4.80 11.80
N ALA A 16 8.27 -5.18 10.61
CA ALA A 16 9.24 -4.38 9.88
C ALA A 16 8.68 -3.03 9.41
N VAL A 17 9.59 -2.06 9.30
CA VAL A 17 9.29 -0.69 8.87
C VAL A 17 10.07 -0.41 7.59
N PHE A 18 9.33 0.01 6.57
CA PHE A 18 9.84 0.24 5.21
C PHE A 18 9.72 1.71 4.84
N CYS A 19 10.68 2.24 4.07
CA CYS A 19 10.56 3.57 3.48
C CYS A 19 9.73 3.51 2.18
N GLU A 20 9.25 4.66 1.69
CA GLU A 20 8.43 4.72 0.47
C GLU A 20 9.07 4.03 -0.74
N GLN A 21 10.38 4.19 -0.94
CA GLN A 21 11.07 3.61 -2.10
C GLN A 21 11.24 2.10 -1.98
N ASP A 22 11.70 1.63 -0.83
CA ASP A 22 11.92 0.20 -0.56
C ASP A 22 10.60 -0.57 -0.63
N LEU A 23 9.54 0.00 -0.05
CA LEU A 23 8.20 -0.59 -0.13
C LEU A 23 7.67 -0.61 -1.57
N ALA A 24 7.88 0.46 -2.34
CA ALA A 24 7.45 0.52 -3.73
C ALA A 24 8.14 -0.55 -4.58
N ASP A 25 9.45 -0.73 -4.39
CA ASP A 25 10.24 -1.77 -5.04
C ASP A 25 9.77 -3.18 -4.65
N ALA A 26 9.61 -3.43 -3.34
CA ALA A 26 9.13 -4.69 -2.79
C ALA A 26 7.75 -5.10 -3.32
N LEU A 27 6.85 -4.13 -3.46
CA LEU A 27 5.51 -4.34 -4.00
C LEU A 27 5.46 -4.35 -5.54
N GLY A 28 6.53 -3.92 -6.21
CA GLY A 28 6.55 -3.70 -7.66
C GLY A 28 5.60 -2.62 -8.13
N VAL A 29 5.31 -1.61 -7.29
CA VAL A 29 4.44 -0.47 -7.61
C VAL A 29 5.23 0.83 -7.70
N ARG A 30 4.63 1.89 -8.23
CA ARG A 30 5.25 3.22 -8.22
C ARG A 30 5.04 3.90 -6.86
N CYS A 31 6.00 4.73 -6.43
CA CYS A 31 5.86 5.58 -5.24
C CYS A 31 4.59 6.46 -5.31
N SER A 32 4.17 6.87 -6.52
CA SER A 32 2.93 7.60 -6.77
C SER A 32 1.69 6.86 -6.27
N THR A 33 1.66 5.53 -6.40
CA THR A 33 0.58 4.67 -5.91
C THR A 33 0.51 4.70 -4.39
N LEU A 34 1.66 4.56 -3.72
CA LEU A 34 1.74 4.65 -2.25
C LEU A 34 1.34 6.05 -1.74
N ARG A 35 1.76 7.11 -2.43
CA ARG A 35 1.34 8.48 -2.09
C ARG A 35 -0.15 8.69 -2.27
N ARG A 36 -0.75 8.12 -3.32
CA ARG A 36 -2.19 8.16 -3.54
C ARG A 36 -2.92 7.44 -2.41
N ALA A 37 -2.58 6.19 -2.14
CA ALA A 37 -3.16 5.41 -1.05
C ALA A 37 -3.05 6.14 0.30
N ARG A 38 -1.90 6.78 0.55
CA ARG A 38 -1.70 7.59 1.75
C ARG A 38 -2.62 8.83 1.77
N ARG A 39 -2.74 9.56 0.67
CA ARG A 39 -3.63 10.74 0.57
C ARG A 39 -5.10 10.38 0.71
N SER A 40 -5.50 9.21 0.22
CA SER A 40 -6.84 8.66 0.38
C SER A 40 -7.11 8.13 1.80
N GLY A 41 -6.08 7.98 2.64
CA GLY A 41 -6.20 7.37 3.97
C GLY A 41 -6.30 5.84 3.96
N GLU A 42 -6.04 5.18 2.82
CA GLU A 42 -6.13 3.72 2.65
C GLU A 42 -5.00 2.96 3.34
N ILE A 43 -3.84 3.62 3.52
CA ILE A 43 -2.67 3.03 4.16
C ILE A 43 -2.18 3.90 5.31
N ARG A 44 -1.94 3.27 6.48
CA ARG A 44 -1.33 3.96 7.62
C ARG A 44 0.17 4.16 7.38
N TYR A 45 0.66 5.32 7.80
CA TYR A 45 2.06 5.70 7.70
C TYR A 45 2.52 6.32 9.02
N ILE A 46 3.84 6.30 9.22
CA ILE A 46 4.52 6.93 10.34
C ILE A 46 5.41 8.02 9.75
N GLN A 47 5.24 9.25 10.23
CA GLN A 47 6.14 10.34 9.87
C GLN A 47 7.23 10.46 10.94
N ARG A 48 8.50 10.32 10.54
CA ARG A 48 9.67 10.55 11.39
C ARG A 48 10.46 11.72 10.78
N GLY A 49 10.21 12.92 11.29
CA GLY A 49 10.78 14.15 10.74
C GLY A 49 10.31 14.40 9.30
N ARG A 50 11.26 14.41 8.36
CA ARG A 50 10.99 14.56 6.91
C ARG A 50 10.72 13.24 6.20
N SER A 51 10.96 12.10 6.88
CA SER A 51 10.83 10.78 6.29
C SER A 51 9.46 10.16 6.56
N ILE A 52 8.95 9.42 5.58
CA ILE A 52 7.68 8.70 5.64
C ILE A 52 8.01 7.22 5.64
N LEU A 53 7.47 6.53 6.63
CA LEU A 53 7.70 5.13 6.89
C LEU A 53 6.37 4.38 6.92
N TYR A 54 6.41 3.12 6.53
CA TYR A 54 5.25 2.24 6.45
C TYR A 54 5.54 0.98 7.23
N ARG A 55 4.62 0.60 8.10
CA ARG A 55 4.76 -0.64 8.88
C ARG A 55 4.17 -1.80 8.09
N GLY A 56 4.84 -2.95 8.10
CA GLY A 56 4.41 -4.11 7.31
C GLY A 56 2.98 -4.54 7.59
N ASP A 57 2.53 -4.53 8.85
CA ASP A 57 1.14 -4.83 9.23
C ASP A 57 0.13 -3.87 8.56
N ALA A 58 0.45 -2.58 8.48
CA ALA A 58 -0.41 -1.59 7.83
C ALA A 58 -0.45 -1.76 6.31
N VAL A 59 0.68 -2.09 5.69
CA VAL A 59 0.75 -2.41 4.26
C VAL A 59 -0.06 -3.66 3.97
N ARG A 60 0.09 -4.68 4.81
CA ARG A 60 -0.64 -5.93 4.71
C ARG A 60 -2.16 -5.70 4.82
N ALA A 61 -2.60 -4.96 5.82
CA ALA A 61 -4.01 -4.61 5.98
C ALA A 61 -4.56 -3.84 4.77
N TRP A 62 -3.74 -2.99 4.14
CA TRP A 62 -4.11 -2.30 2.91
C TRP A 62 -4.23 -3.25 1.71
N LEU A 63 -3.31 -4.21 1.55
CA LEU A 63 -3.35 -5.21 0.49
C LEU A 63 -4.49 -6.22 0.65
N GLU A 64 -4.81 -6.60 1.89
CA GLU A 64 -5.93 -7.47 2.22
C GLU A 64 -7.27 -6.72 2.15
N SER A 65 -7.25 -5.38 2.10
CA SER A 65 -8.45 -4.58 1.99
C SER A 65 -9.07 -4.69 0.60
N PRO A 66 -10.35 -5.12 0.47
CA PRO A 66 -11.04 -5.22 -0.84
C PRO A 66 -11.40 -3.85 -1.45
N ILE A 67 -10.77 -2.76 -1.00
CA ILE A 67 -11.17 -1.39 -1.34
C ILE A 67 -10.26 -0.85 -2.44
N CYS A 68 -10.25 -1.50 -3.59
CA CYS A 68 -10.05 -0.78 -4.85
C CYS A 68 -10.61 -1.51 -6.07
N THR A 69 -11.84 -2.01 -5.97
CA THR A 69 -12.69 -2.13 -7.17
C THR A 69 -13.24 -0.75 -7.49
N SER A 70 -12.38 0.19 -7.88
CA SER A 70 -12.83 1.30 -8.72
C SER A 70 -12.79 0.80 -10.15
N THR A 71 -13.79 0.00 -10.52
CA THR A 71 -14.24 -0.03 -11.91
C THR A 71 -14.90 1.32 -12.13
N PRO A 72 -14.36 2.23 -12.97
CA PRO A 72 -15.21 3.28 -13.51
C PRO A 72 -16.18 2.58 -14.46
N VAL A 73 -17.36 2.20 -13.97
CA VAL A 73 -18.48 2.00 -14.88
C VAL A 73 -18.91 3.39 -15.34
N SER A 74 -18.22 3.87 -16.38
CA SER A 74 -18.81 4.79 -17.33
C SER A 74 -20.02 4.09 -17.94
N GLU A 75 -21.21 4.37 -17.41
CA GLU A 75 -22.43 4.27 -18.20
C GLU A 75 -22.88 5.69 -18.50
N GLY A 76 -22.43 6.17 -19.66
CA GLY A 76 -23.03 7.33 -20.29
C GLY A 76 -24.48 6.99 -20.68
N GLY A 77 -25.39 7.90 -20.39
CA GLY A 77 -26.79 7.75 -20.75
C GLY A 77 -27.49 9.10 -20.66
N ALA A 78 -27.18 9.96 -21.63
CA ALA A 78 -27.91 11.19 -21.87
C ALA A 78 -29.36 10.87 -22.26
N ARG A 79 -30.32 11.36 -21.47
CA ARG A 79 -31.47 12.21 -21.88
C ARG A 79 -32.58 12.20 -20.86
#